data_AF-A0A285QFK8-F1
#
_entry.id   AF-A0A285QFK8-F1
#
_cell.length_a   1.000
_cell.length_b   1.000
_cell.length_c   1.000
_cell.angle_alpha   90.00
_cell.angle_beta   90.00
_cell.angle_gamma   90.00
#
_symmetry.space_group_name_H-M   'P 1'
#
loop_
_entity.id
_entity.type
_entity.pdbx_description
1 polymer ?
#
loop_
_entity_poly.entity_id
_entity_poly.type
_entity_poly.pdbx_seq_one_letter_code
_entity_poly.pdbx_strand_id
1 'polypeptide(L)'
;MNVAIYLLLLSTCCAYALTRGGSPERVGVAILLAAIVASHFVPGSATTRFSRLETGLLAVDFVMLLCVLVLALTAQRYWPMWMAAVLVNTVITHLLMLTPELMPWSYSVASAAWSYPNPLILAVGSWRHQSRIKRYGTDPAWN
;
A
#
# COMPACT_ATOMS: atom_id res chain seq x y z
N MET A 1 -5.57 12.84 8.57
CA MET A 1 -5.15 12.58 7.16
C MET A 1 -5.76 13.64 6.26
N ASN A 2 -4.96 14.35 5.47
CA ASN A 2 -5.51 15.28 4.47
C ASN A 2 -5.79 14.50 3.18
N VAL A 3 -7.07 14.24 2.90
CA VAL A 3 -7.51 13.36 1.81
C VAL A 3 -7.07 13.89 0.44
N ALA A 4 -7.14 15.20 0.21
CA ALA A 4 -6.74 15.79 -1.07
C ALA A 4 -5.24 15.58 -1.34
N ILE A 5 -4.38 15.78 -0.32
CA ILE A 5 -2.94 15.53 -0.44
C ILE A 5 -2.66 14.06 -0.72
N TYR A 6 -3.34 13.15 -0.03
CA TYR A 6 -3.17 11.72 -0.25
C TYR A 6 -3.59 11.29 -1.65
N LEU A 7 -4.75 11.76 -2.15
CA LEU A 7 -5.23 11.44 -3.50
C LEU A 7 -4.31 12.01 -4.59
N LEU A 8 -3.77 13.21 -4.39
CA LEU A 8 -2.79 13.80 -5.30
C LEU A 8 -1.50 12.98 -5.32
N LEU A 9 -1.01 12.56 -4.16
CA LEU A 9 0.16 11.69 -4.05
C LEU A 9 -0.07 10.33 -4.73
N LEU A 10 -1.18 9.68 -4.40
CA LEU A 10 -1.57 8.40 -4.95
C LEU A 10 -1.68 8.45 -6.48
N SER A 11 -2.46 9.39 -7.01
CA SER A 11 -2.71 9.52 -8.45
C SER A 11 -1.43 9.80 -9.22
N THR A 12 -0.57 10.69 -8.71
CA THR A 12 0.72 11.01 -9.36
C THR A 12 1.68 9.81 -9.34
N CYS A 13 1.83 9.11 -8.21
CA CYS A 13 2.66 7.92 -8.12
C CYS A 13 2.14 6.77 -8.98
N CYS A 14 0.82 6.52 -8.99
CA CYS A 14 0.21 5.48 -9.83
C CYS A 14 0.34 5.81 -11.31
N ALA A 15 0.08 7.05 -11.73
CA ALA A 15 0.28 7.48 -13.12
C ALA A 15 1.74 7.34 -13.56
N TYR A 16 2.68 7.70 -12.69
CA TYR A 16 4.11 7.50 -12.93
C TYR A 16 4.46 6.02 -13.08
N ALA A 17 3.98 5.14 -12.18
CA ALA A 17 4.23 3.71 -12.23
C ALA A 17 3.57 3.02 -13.43
N LEU A 18 2.40 3.47 -13.88
CA LEU A 18 1.76 2.94 -15.09
C LEU A 18 2.54 3.29 -16.35
N THR A 19 3.04 4.54 -16.43
CA THR A 19 3.74 5.04 -17.63
C THR A 19 5.21 4.65 -17.67
N ARG A 20 5.88 4.54 -16.52
CA ARG A 20 7.33 4.30 -16.40
C ARG A 20 7.68 3.00 -15.68
N GLY A 21 6.74 2.28 -15.09
CA GLY A 21 6.99 0.99 -14.46
C GLY A 21 6.94 -0.18 -15.45
N GLY A 22 7.58 -1.29 -15.07
CA GLY A 22 7.47 -2.56 -15.76
C GLY A 22 6.25 -3.34 -15.31
N SER A 23 6.16 -4.61 -15.71
CA SER A 23 5.04 -5.49 -15.34
C SER A 23 4.85 -5.60 -13.81
N PRO A 24 5.89 -5.77 -12.97
CA PRO A 24 5.71 -5.85 -11.53
C PRO A 24 5.17 -4.55 -10.92
N GLU A 25 5.64 -3.38 -11.39
CA GLU A 25 5.17 -2.09 -10.92
C GLU A 25 3.70 -1.85 -11.29
N ARG A 26 3.27 -2.25 -12.49
CA ARG A 26 1.87 -2.16 -12.92
C ARG A 26 0.96 -3.08 -12.12
N VAL A 27 1.42 -4.29 -11.79
CA VAL A 27 0.71 -5.19 -10.87
C VAL A 27 0.59 -4.55 -9.47
N GLY A 28 1.66 -3.91 -8.99
CA GLY A 28 1.63 -3.12 -7.75
C GLY A 28 0.58 -2.01 -7.75
N VAL A 29 0.44 -1.27 -8.86
CA VAL A 29 -0.63 -0.27 -9.04
C VAL A 29 -2.00 -0.93 -8.94
N ALA A 30 -2.21 -2.05 -9.63
CA ALA A 30 -3.48 -2.76 -9.64
C ALA A 30 -3.88 -3.24 -8.23
N ILE A 31 -2.93 -3.81 -7.47
CA ILE A 31 -3.14 -4.24 -6.08
C ILE A 31 -3.54 -3.04 -5.22
N LEU A 32 -2.81 -1.92 -5.30
CA LEU A 32 -3.07 -0.73 -4.50
C LEU A 32 -4.44 -0.11 -4.81
N LEU A 33 -4.79 0.03 -6.09
CA LEU A 33 -6.09 0.58 -6.49
C LEU A 33 -7.24 -0.35 -6.12
N ALA A 34 -7.07 -1.67 -6.29
CA ALA A 34 -8.07 -2.65 -5.88
C ALA A 34 -8.35 -2.59 -4.38
N ALA A 35 -7.31 -2.46 -3.55
CA ALA A 35 -7.46 -2.30 -2.10
C ALA A 35 -8.21 -1.01 -1.75
N ILE A 36 -7.92 0.11 -2.41
CA ILE A 36 -8.61 1.39 -2.18
C ILE A 36 -10.10 1.29 -2.55
N VAL A 37 -10.40 0.68 -3.69
CA VAL A 37 -11.78 0.45 -4.12
C VAL A 37 -12.50 -0.47 -3.13
N ALA A 38 -11.88 -1.57 -2.72
CA ALA A 38 -12.45 -2.49 -1.74
C ALA A 38 -12.73 -1.78 -0.41
N SER A 39 -11.78 -1.00 0.11
CA SER A 39 -11.92 -0.20 1.33
C SER A 39 -13.06 0.82 1.26
N HIS A 40 -13.40 1.34 0.07
CA HIS A 40 -14.55 2.23 -0.09
C HIS A 40 -15.89 1.52 0.10
N PHE A 41 -15.97 0.23 -0.27
CA PHE A 41 -17.17 -0.59 -0.12
C PHE A 41 -17.29 -1.27 1.25
N VAL A 42 -16.26 -1.20 2.10
CA VAL A 42 -16.33 -1.71 3.47
C VAL A 42 -17.38 -0.89 4.26
N PRO A 43 -18.42 -1.53 4.81
CA PRO A 43 -19.42 -0.82 5.62
C PRO A 43 -18.77 -0.18 6.85
N GLY A 44 -19.03 1.10 7.07
CA GLY A 44 -18.57 1.82 8.27
C GLY A 44 -19.60 2.84 8.73
N SER A 45 -20.02 2.77 9.99
CA SER A 45 -20.82 3.84 10.61
C SER A 45 -19.91 4.99 11.04
N ALA A 46 -20.21 6.20 10.59
CA ALA A 46 -19.50 7.43 10.97
C ALA A 46 -19.47 7.66 12.50
N THR A 47 -20.42 7.07 13.24
CA THR A 47 -20.54 7.14 14.69
C THR A 47 -19.64 6.15 15.45
N THR A 48 -19.09 5.12 14.79
CA THR A 48 -18.23 4.09 15.43
C THR A 48 -16.85 3.95 14.79
N ARG A 49 -16.56 4.74 13.74
CA ARG A 49 -15.25 4.77 13.09
C ARG A 49 -14.18 5.07 14.14
N PHE A 50 -13.10 4.28 14.17
CA PHE A 50 -12.02 4.38 15.17
C PHE A 50 -12.41 4.02 16.63
N SER A 51 -13.58 3.42 16.89
CA SER A 51 -13.98 3.00 18.26
C SER A 51 -14.00 1.49 18.49
N ARG A 52 -13.93 0.71 17.41
CA ARG A 52 -13.88 -0.75 17.41
C ARG A 52 -12.96 -1.21 16.29
N LEU A 53 -12.53 -2.48 16.36
CA LEU A 53 -11.81 -3.14 15.30
C LEU A 53 -12.60 -3.07 13.98
N GLU A 54 -12.02 -2.44 12.96
CA GLU A 54 -12.60 -2.33 11.62
C GLU A 54 -12.27 -3.60 10.82
N THR A 55 -12.92 -4.71 11.15
CA THR A 55 -12.63 -6.05 10.60
C THR A 55 -12.63 -6.10 9.07
N GLY A 56 -13.49 -5.31 8.42
CA GLY A 56 -13.50 -5.19 6.96
C GLY A 56 -12.25 -4.52 6.40
N LEU A 57 -11.75 -3.45 7.03
CA LEU A 57 -10.52 -2.80 6.59
C LEU A 57 -9.30 -3.65 6.90
N LEU A 58 -9.26 -4.31 8.07
CA LEU A 58 -8.25 -5.30 8.39
C LEU A 58 -8.19 -6.41 7.33
N ALA A 59 -9.33 -6.93 6.89
CA ALA A 59 -9.37 -7.96 5.87
C ALA A 59 -8.83 -7.46 4.51
N VAL A 60 -9.19 -6.24 4.10
CA VAL A 60 -8.66 -5.63 2.87
C VAL A 60 -7.15 -5.45 2.94
N ASP A 61 -6.63 -4.86 4.02
CA ASP A 61 -5.20 -4.61 4.20
C ASP A 61 -4.40 -5.92 4.30
N PHE A 62 -4.99 -6.96 4.93
CA PHE A 62 -4.37 -8.28 5.01
C PHE A 62 -4.31 -8.97 3.64
N VAL A 63 -5.38 -8.92 2.84
CA VAL A 63 -5.36 -9.44 1.46
C VAL A 63 -4.36 -8.67 0.61
N MET A 64 -4.33 -7.34 0.74
CA MET A 64 -3.33 -6.51 0.06
C MET A 64 -1.90 -6.91 0.44
N LEU A 65 -1.63 -7.13 1.73
CA LEU A 65 -0.34 -7.63 2.23
C LEU A 65 0.03 -8.96 1.57
N LEU A 66 -0.88 -9.93 1.52
CA LEU A 66 -0.63 -11.23 0.87
C LEU A 66 -0.30 -11.07 -0.62
N CYS A 67 -1.07 -10.25 -1.34
CA CYS A 67 -0.80 -9.96 -2.75
C CYS A 67 0.58 -9.34 -2.97
N VAL A 68 0.97 -8.38 -2.11
CA VAL A 68 2.30 -7.74 -2.19
C VAL A 68 3.42 -8.70 -1.80
N LEU A 69 3.20 -9.61 -0.85
CA LEU A 69 4.15 -10.67 -0.50
C LEU A 69 4.36 -11.64 -1.66
N VAL A 70 3.30 -12.09 -2.32
CA VAL A 70 3.40 -12.90 -3.54
C VAL A 70 4.17 -12.16 -4.62
N LEU A 71 3.89 -10.86 -4.81
CA LEU A 71 4.63 -10.02 -5.75
C LEU A 71 6.11 -9.91 -5.36
N ALA A 72 6.44 -9.80 -4.07
CA ALA A 72 7.81 -9.74 -3.57
C ALA A 72 8.60 -11.02 -3.82
N LEU A 73 7.93 -12.18 -3.76
CA LEU A 73 8.54 -13.48 -3.99
C LEU A 73 8.73 -13.81 -5.48
N THR A 74 7.91 -13.20 -6.35
CA THR A 74 7.90 -13.50 -7.80
C THR A 74 8.64 -12.48 -8.64
N ALA A 75 8.68 -11.22 -8.22
CA ALA A 75 9.31 -10.15 -8.98
C ALA A 75 10.82 -10.06 -8.68
N GLN A 76 11.62 -9.78 -9.72
CA GLN A 76 13.05 -9.44 -9.61
C GLN A 76 13.25 -7.99 -9.12
N ARG A 77 12.50 -7.59 -8.09
CA ARG A 77 12.40 -6.22 -7.58
C ARG A 77 12.47 -6.23 -6.06
N TYR A 78 13.26 -5.32 -5.49
CA TYR A 78 13.35 -5.16 -4.04
C TYR A 78 12.21 -4.33 -3.43
N TRP A 79 11.57 -3.45 -4.22
CA TRP A 79 10.57 -2.51 -3.70
C TRP A 79 9.32 -3.20 -3.08
N PRO A 80 8.80 -4.35 -3.58
CA PRO A 80 7.63 -4.96 -2.96
C PRO A 80 7.87 -5.41 -1.53
N MET A 81 9.11 -5.80 -1.18
CA MET A 81 9.47 -6.18 0.19
C MET A 81 9.35 -5.00 1.18
N TRP A 82 9.75 -3.80 0.74
CA TRP A 82 9.57 -2.57 1.53
C TRP A 82 8.09 -2.24 1.73
N MET A 83 7.29 -2.39 0.68
CA MET A 83 5.84 -2.17 0.76
C MET A 83 5.18 -3.20 1.70
N ALA A 84 5.59 -4.47 1.64
CA ALA A 84 5.10 -5.50 2.55
C ALA A 84 5.38 -5.15 4.02
N ALA A 85 6.56 -4.62 4.34
CA ALA A 85 6.89 -4.18 5.70
C ALA A 85 5.95 -3.04 6.18
N VAL A 86 5.62 -2.08 5.32
CA VAL A 86 4.66 -1.02 5.63
C VAL A 86 3.25 -1.59 5.85
N LEU A 87 2.84 -2.55 5.03
CA LEU A 87 1.54 -3.20 5.16
C LEU A 87 1.43 -4.06 6.43
N VAL A 88 2.52 -4.73 6.86
CA VAL A 88 2.57 -5.40 8.16
C VAL A 88 2.31 -4.41 9.30
N ASN A 89 2.93 -3.22 9.27
CA ASN A 89 2.65 -2.18 10.27
C ASN A 89 1.19 -1.71 10.24
N THR A 90 0.58 -1.65 9.05
CA THR A 90 -0.84 -1.32 8.87
C THR A 90 -1.73 -2.39 9.53
N VAL A 91 -1.48 -3.67 9.26
CA VAL A 91 -2.20 -4.80 9.87
C VAL A 91 -2.02 -4.81 11.39
N ILE A 92 -0.79 -4.61 11.90
CA ILE A 92 -0.54 -4.51 13.34
C ILE A 92 -1.33 -3.35 13.96
N THR A 93 -1.39 -2.20 13.28
CA THR A 93 -2.14 -1.03 13.75
C THR A 93 -3.63 -1.36 13.97
N HIS A 94 -4.24 -2.15 13.07
CA HIS A 94 -5.60 -2.67 13.26
C HIS A 94 -5.68 -3.60 14.47
N LEU A 95 -4.76 -4.55 14.60
CA LEU A 95 -4.77 -5.53 15.69
C LEU A 95 -4.58 -4.88 17.07
N LEU A 96 -3.90 -3.74 17.15
CA LEU A 96 -3.77 -2.99 18.40
C LEU A 96 -5.12 -2.49 18.94
N MET A 97 -6.18 -2.40 18.13
CA MET A 97 -7.52 -2.08 18.64
C MET A 97 -8.13 -3.20 19.50
N LEU A 98 -7.51 -4.37 19.55
CA LEU A 98 -7.87 -5.43 20.50
C LEU A 98 -7.35 -5.13 21.92
N THR A 99 -6.43 -4.18 22.08
CA THR A 99 -5.95 -3.77 23.40
C THR A 99 -6.84 -2.65 23.96
N PRO A 100 -7.24 -2.72 25.25
CA PRO A 100 -8.11 -1.70 25.84
C PRO A 100 -7.44 -0.33 26.00
N GLU A 101 -6.11 -0.26 25.89
CA GLU A 101 -5.31 0.93 26.17
C GLU A 101 -5.09 1.82 24.95
N LEU A 102 -5.40 1.33 23.73
CA LEU A 102 -5.13 2.12 22.52
C LEU A 102 -6.13 3.27 22.38
N MET A 103 -5.62 4.49 22.51
CA MET A 103 -6.42 5.67 22.23
C MET A 103 -6.81 5.72 20.74
N PRO A 104 -8.11 5.96 20.40
CA PRO A 104 -8.60 6.08 19.02
C PRO A 104 -7.78 7.04 18.14
N TRP A 105 -7.29 8.13 18.72
CA TRP A 105 -6.44 9.09 18.05
C TRP A 105 -5.14 8.46 17.54
N SER A 106 -4.45 7.67 18.36
CA SER A 106 -3.19 7.00 18.00
C SER A 106 -3.38 6.03 16.84
N TYR A 107 -4.46 5.26 16.85
CA TYR A 107 -4.84 4.40 15.73
C TYR A 107 -5.06 5.21 14.44
N SER A 108 -5.79 6.33 14.52
CA SER A 108 -6.08 7.16 13.34
C SER A 108 -4.82 7.78 12.73
N VAL A 109 -3.87 8.20 13.58
CA VAL A 109 -2.58 8.77 13.16
C VAL A 109 -1.69 7.70 12.56
N ALA A 110 -1.54 6.55 13.21
CA ALA A 110 -0.74 5.44 12.72
C ALA A 110 -1.27 4.90 11.38
N SER A 111 -2.58 4.68 11.27
CA SER A 111 -3.23 4.24 10.02
C SER A 111 -2.99 5.22 8.87
N ALA A 112 -3.10 6.52 9.15
CA ALA A 112 -2.78 7.55 8.17
C ALA A 112 -1.29 7.52 7.80
N ALA A 113 -0.39 7.44 8.77
CA ALA A 113 1.06 7.46 8.56
C ALA A 113 1.52 6.31 7.66
N TRP A 114 0.99 5.10 7.84
CA TRP A 114 1.35 3.93 7.02
C TRP A 114 0.75 3.95 5.61
N SER A 115 -0.26 4.79 5.35
CA SER A 115 -0.86 4.90 4.01
C SER A 115 0.01 5.67 3.02
N TYR A 116 0.73 6.72 3.45
CA TYR A 116 1.52 7.59 2.56
C TYR A 116 2.75 6.92 1.91
N PRO A 117 3.52 6.04 2.60
CA PRO A 117 4.69 5.39 2.01
C PRO A 117 4.37 4.46 0.84
N ASN A 118 3.21 3.81 0.81
CA ASN A 118 2.87 2.82 -0.22
C ASN A 118 2.99 3.37 -1.66
N PRO A 119 2.31 4.47 -2.06
CA PRO A 119 2.47 5.05 -3.39
C PRO A 119 3.90 5.55 -3.66
N LEU A 120 4.60 6.07 -2.64
CA LEU A 120 5.98 6.53 -2.77
C LEU A 120 6.95 5.38 -3.09
N ILE A 121 6.82 4.25 -2.39
CA ILE A 121 7.65 3.06 -2.63
C ILE A 121 7.45 2.56 -4.06
N LEU A 122 6.21 2.58 -4.57
CA LEU A 122 5.89 2.18 -5.93
C LEU A 122 6.52 3.11 -6.98
N ALA A 123 6.49 4.42 -6.74
CA ALA A 123 7.13 5.41 -7.59
C ALA A 123 8.66 5.24 -7.60
N VAL A 124 9.28 5.03 -6.43
CA VAL A 124 10.72 4.75 -6.31
C VAL A 124 11.08 3.44 -7.03
N GLY A 125 10.26 2.40 -6.91
CA GLY A 125 10.41 1.14 -7.64
C GLY A 125 10.45 1.35 -9.15
N SER A 126 9.49 2.14 -9.66
CA SER A 126 9.39 2.51 -11.08
C SER A 126 10.57 3.34 -11.56
N TRP A 127 11.06 4.29 -10.75
CA TRP A 127 12.26 5.05 -11.07
C TRP A 127 13.52 4.18 -11.14
N ARG A 128 13.67 3.24 -10.19
CA ARG A 128 14.79 2.28 -10.19
C ARG A 128 14.74 1.35 -11.39
N HIS A 129 13.54 0.93 -11.81
CA HIS A 129 13.34 0.17 -13.04
C HIS A 129 13.87 0.92 -14.27
N GLN A 130 13.44 2.18 -14.45
CA GLN A 130 13.94 3.02 -15.54
C GLN A 130 15.46 3.23 -15.48
N SER A 131 16.01 3.35 -14.28
CA SER A 131 17.46 3.49 -14.09
C SER A 131 18.23 2.23 -14.50
N ARG A 132 17.68 1.03 -14.26
CA ARG A 132 18.28 -0.24 -14.71
C ARG A 132 18.20 -0.42 -16.22
N ILE A 133 17.06 -0.10 -16.85
CA ILE A 133 16.93 -0.12 -18.31
C ILE A 133 17.97 0.81 -18.95
N LYS A 134 18.13 2.04 -18.44
CA LYS A 134 19.11 2.99 -18.98
C LYS A 134 20.57 2.52 -18.84
N ARG A 135 20.89 1.76 -17.78
CA ARG A 135 22.26 1.31 -17.50
C ARG A 135 22.62 -0.02 -18.19
N TYR A 136 21.67 -0.95 -18.27
CA TYR A 136 21.91 -2.32 -18.68
C TYR A 136 21.14 -2.72 -19.96
N GLY A 137 20.31 -1.84 -20.51
CA GLY A 137 19.48 -2.10 -21.70
C GLY A 137 18.28 -3.02 -21.46
N THR A 138 18.29 -3.80 -20.38
CA THR A 138 17.24 -4.76 -20.01
C THR A 138 17.01 -4.74 -18.50
N ASP A 139 15.80 -5.13 -18.06
CA ASP A 139 15.47 -5.29 -16.65
C ASP A 139 14.37 -6.36 -16.47
N PRO A 140 14.74 -7.65 -16.33
CA PRO A 140 13.77 -8.77 -16.28
C PRO A 140 12.75 -8.56 -15.17
N ALA A 141 11.48 -8.87 -15.46
CA ALA A 141 10.38 -8.61 -14.55
C ALA A 141 10.25 -9.68 -13.45
N TRP A 142 10.47 -10.95 -13.80
CA TRP A 142 10.12 -12.12 -13.00
C TRP A 142 11.31 -13.06 -12.87
N ASN A 143 11.25 -13.93 -11.86
CA ASN A 143 12.23 -14.98 -11.59
C ASN A 143 12.11 -16.14 -12.59
#